data_AF-A0A9D6LL64-F1
#
_entry.id   AF-A0A9D6LL64-F1
#
_cell.length_a   1.000
_cell.length_b   1.000
_cell.length_c   1.000
_cell.angle_alpha   90.00
_cell.angle_beta   90.00
_cell.angle_gamma   90.00
#
_symmetry.space_group_name_H-M   'P 1'
#
loop_
_entity.id
_entity.type
_entity.pdbx_description
1 polymer ?
#
loop_
_entity_poly.entity_id
_entity_poly.type
_entity_poly.pdbx_seq_one_letter_code
_entity_poly.pdbx_strand_id
1 'polypeptide(L)' 'MLTTSERGEEVHKSYSLGANSFIVKPVNFKEFSEKINSLKLYWLMMNRGPEIDPS' A
#
# COMPACT_ATOMS: atom_id res chain seq x y z
N MET A 1 3.57 0.10 2.31
CA MET A 1 4.12 -0.92 3.21
C MET A 1 3.15 -2.09 3.26
N LEU A 2 3.65 -3.33 3.10
CA LEU A 2 2.88 -4.56 3.31
C LEU A 2 3.48 -5.30 4.52
N THR A 3 2.73 -5.45 5.62
CA THR A 3 3.24 -6.05 6.87
C THR A 3 2.19 -6.95 7.52
N THR A 4 2.61 -7.91 8.33
CA THR A 4 1.69 -8.79 9.08
C THR A 4 1.12 -8.15 10.34
N SER A 5 1.56 -6.95 10.71
CA SER A 5 1.18 -6.26 11.95
C SER A 5 0.27 -5.05 11.65
N GLU A 6 -0.73 -4.86 12.50
CA GLU A 6 -1.68 -3.74 12.44
C GLU A 6 -1.45 -2.70 13.55
N ARG A 7 -0.28 -2.72 14.19
CA ARG A 7 0.02 -1.81 15.31
C ARG A 7 -0.03 -0.36 14.85
N GLY A 8 -0.83 0.46 15.52
CA GLY A 8 -1.01 1.88 15.17
C GLY A 8 0.29 2.70 15.14
N GLU A 9 1.28 2.34 15.97
CA GLU A 9 2.63 2.91 15.96
C GLU A 9 3.37 2.65 14.64
N GLU A 10 3.23 1.45 14.08
CA GLU A 10 3.85 1.09 12.81
C GLU A 10 3.16 1.80 11.65
N VAL A 11 1.84 1.95 11.69
CA VAL A 11 1.10 2.73 10.69
C VAL A 11 1.63 4.17 10.67
N HIS A 12 1.69 4.84 11.82
CA HIS A 12 2.21 6.21 11.92
C HIS A 12 3.66 6.31 11.44
N LYS A 13 4.53 5.43 11.92
CA LYS A 13 5.94 5.40 11.53
C LYS A 13 6.14 5.17 10.03
N SER A 14 5.28 4.36 9.40
CA SER A 14 5.36 4.09 7.97
C SER A 14 5.08 5.35 7.15
N TYR A 15 4.01 6.07 7.51
CA TYR A 15 3.64 7.29 6.82
C TYR A 15 4.63 8.42 7.08
N SER A 16 5.18 8.53 8.31
CA SER A 16 6.22 9.54 8.59
C SER A 16 7.52 9.30 7.81
N LEU A 17 7.79 8.07 7.39
CA LEU A 17 8.93 7.69 6.55
C LEU A 17 8.62 7.75 5.04
N GLY A 18 7.46 8.29 4.64
CA GLY A 18 7.11 8.49 3.22
C GLY A 18 6.44 7.30 2.55
N ALA A 19 5.88 6.35 3.31
CA ALA A 19 5.02 5.34 2.70
C ALA A 19 3.78 5.99 2.07
N ASN A 20 3.51 5.67 0.81
CA ASN A 20 2.31 6.17 0.14
C ASN A 20 1.02 5.50 0.63
N SER A 21 1.11 4.26 1.12
CA SER A 21 -0.02 3.49 1.65
C SER A 21 0.46 2.39 2.60
N PHE A 22 -0.42 1.94 3.49
CA PHE A 22 -0.17 0.84 4.44
C PHE A 22 -1.21 -0.26 4.24
N ILE A 23 -0.75 -1.50 4.14
CA ILE A 23 -1.57 -2.68 3.89
C ILE A 23 -1.13 -3.78 4.83
N VAL A 24 -2.08 -4.38 5.52
CA VAL A 24 -1.84 -5.55 6.34
C VAL A 24 -1.91 -6.78 5.46
N LYS A 25 -0.91 -7.65 5.57
CA LYS A 25 -0.80 -8.88 4.81
C LYS A 25 -2.03 -9.75 5.10
N PRO A 26 -2.82 -10.07 4.06
CA PRO A 26 -3.96 -10.96 4.20
C PRO A 26 -3.53 -12.33 4.71
N VAL A 27 -4.32 -12.91 5.60
CA VAL A 27 -3.97 -14.15 6.31
C VAL A 27 -4.14 -15.37 5.40
N ASN A 28 -5.15 -15.34 4.52
CA ASN A 28 -5.44 -16.46 3.61
C ASN A 28 -5.23 -16.07 2.13
N PHE A 29 -5.00 -17.08 1.29
CA PHE A 29 -4.68 -16.89 -0.12
C PHE A 29 -5.81 -16.24 -0.94
N LYS A 30 -7.07 -16.51 -0.60
CA LYS A 30 -8.23 -15.92 -1.29
C LYS A 30 -8.29 -14.42 -1.03
N GLU A 31 -8.22 -14.01 0.23
CA GLU A 31 -8.18 -12.61 0.65
C GLU A 31 -6.92 -11.91 0.08
N PHE A 32 -5.79 -12.60 0.04
CA PHE A 32 -4.57 -12.10 -0.60
C PHE A 32 -4.80 -11.77 -2.07
N SER A 33 -5.33 -12.72 -2.84
CA SER A 33 -5.57 -12.54 -4.27
C SER A 33 -6.56 -11.42 -4.55
N GLU A 34 -7.61 -11.29 -3.74
CA GLU A 34 -8.60 -10.21 -3.85
C GLU A 34 -7.97 -8.84 -3.56
N LYS A 35 -7.26 -8.69 -2.43
CA LYS A 35 -6.64 -7.40 -2.08
C LYS A 35 -5.52 -6.99 -3.03
N ILE A 36 -4.73 -7.93 -3.53
CA ILE A 36 -3.70 -7.64 -4.53
C ILE A 36 -4.33 -7.15 -5.85
N ASN A 37 -5.48 -7.71 -6.26
CA ASN A 37 -6.20 -7.21 -7.43
C ASN A 37 -6.71 -5.78 -7.23
N SER A 38 -7.27 -5.47 -6.06
CA SER A 38 -7.68 -4.09 -5.73
C SER A 38 -6.48 -3.13 -5.72
N LEU A 39 -5.35 -3.57 -5.17
CA LEU A 39 -4.12 -2.78 -5.12
C LEU A 39 -3.57 -2.50 -6.52
N LYS A 40 -3.58 -3.51 -7.40
CA LYS A 40 -3.21 -3.36 -8.82
C LYS A 40 -4.08 -2.32 -9.51
N LEU A 41 -5.40 -2.38 -9.34
CA LEU A 41 -6.33 -1.42 -9.93
C LEU A 41 -6.08 -0.01 -9.42
N TYR A 42 -5.86 0.14 -8.11
CA TYR A 42 -5.50 1.42 -7.51
C TYR A 42 -4.24 2.01 -8.15
N TRP A 43 -3.13 1.28 -8.15
CA TRP A 43 -1.86 1.84 -8.62
C TRP A 43 -1.80 2.08 -10.13
N LEU A 44 -2.37 1.18 -10.93
CA LEU A 44 -2.18 1.22 -12.39
C LEU A 44 -3.26 2.00 -13.11
N MET A 45 -4.48 2.02 -12.57
CA MET A 45 -5.62 2.60 -13.26
C MET A 45 -6.09 3.90 -12.62
N MET A 46 -5.92 4.06 -11.30
CA MET A 46 -6.49 5.20 -10.57
C MET A 46 -5.44 6.20 -10.08
N ASN A 47 -4.30 5.71 -9.60
CA ASN A 47 -3.28 6.56 -9.02
C ASN A 47 -2.59 7.41 -10.10
N ARG A 48 -2.53 8.72 -9.88
CA ARG A 48 -1.61 9.62 -10.57
C ARG A 48 -0.38 9.80 -9.70
N GLY A 49 0.73 9.20 -10.11
CA GLY A 49 2.02 9.44 -9.46
C GLY A 49 2.46 10.90 -9.63
N PRO A 50 3.44 11.35 -8.82
CA PRO A 50 4.05 12.65 -9.04
C PRO A 50 4.59 12.74 -10.46
N GLU A 51 4.27 13.82 -11.19
CA GLU A 51 4.98 14.16 -12.41
C GLU A 51 6.42 14.47 -12.01
N ILE A 52 7.34 13.59 -12.36
CA ILE A 52 8.77 13.84 -12.19
C ILE A 52 9.11 14.85 -13.28
N ASP A 53 9.12 16.13 -12.93
CA ASP A 53 9.73 17.16 -13.76
C ASP A 53 11.25 16.89 -13.80
N PRO A 54 11.84 16.56 -14.97
CA PRO A 54 13.25 16.22 -15.07
C PRO A 54 14.18 17.44 -15.04
N SER A 55 13.70 18.61 -14.61
CA SER A 55 14.45 19.88 -14.51
C SER A 55 15.79 19.75 -13.77
#